data_AF-A0A9P4R2J6-F1
#
_entry.id   AF-A0A9P4R2J6-F1
#
_cell.length_a   1.000
_cell.length_b   1.000
_cell.length_c   1.000
_cell.angle_alpha   90.00
_cell.angle_beta   90.00
_cell.angle_gamma   90.00
#
_symmetry.space_group_name_H-M   'P 1'
#
loop_
_entity.id
_entity.type
_entity.pdbx_description
1 polymer ?
#
loop_
_entity_poly.entity_id
_entity_poly.type
_entity_poly.pdbx_seq_one_letter_code
_entity_poly.pdbx_strand_id
1 'polypeptide(L)'
;MPHHVWNRGASSLPSSTVWFILLALLIAFPISILAFVLQMIASSILRAHTSDSMLLLPSDATHSSTNVLINGLPTNFVIGTSIATAIFAAFAALAFWELRTKYFGPKSERNARFWAWANIAVTLANLGLTVACTIVVFLVQKKDARKWLDLHVLGESDELERTRETWLCAIKNVDGMDEEWAKIGCGFAQAGRWVLIPLVVCSFLLVLLCFWQIHKRGGFRLLFGLQKEELPKQELAKKLGYLPQDQP
;
A
#
# COMPACT_ATOMS: atom_id res chain seq x y z
N MET A 1 -37.06 -14.59 38.63
CA MET A 1 -37.00 -13.96 37.29
C MET A 1 -36.56 -12.51 37.49
N PRO A 2 -35.38 -12.10 37.00
CA PRO A 2 -35.26 -11.60 35.63
C PRO A 2 -33.99 -12.10 34.91
N HIS A 3 -34.17 -12.55 33.68
CA HIS A 3 -33.10 -12.82 32.73
C HIS A 3 -32.53 -11.47 32.25
N HIS A 4 -31.56 -10.92 32.96
CA HIS A 4 -30.71 -9.86 32.41
C HIS A 4 -29.70 -10.50 31.46
N VAL A 5 -30.21 -10.93 30.30
CA VAL A 5 -29.44 -11.38 29.15
C VAL A 5 -28.46 -10.26 28.84
N TRP A 6 -27.17 -10.53 29.04
CA TRP A 6 -26.06 -9.69 28.55
C TRP A 6 -25.99 -9.85 27.01
N ASN A 7 -27.05 -9.43 26.32
CA ASN A 7 -27.13 -9.28 24.87
C ASN A 7 -26.61 -7.89 24.43
N ARG A 8 -25.83 -7.22 25.29
CA ARG A 8 -24.90 -6.15 24.87
C ARG A 8 -23.68 -6.86 24.29
N GLY A 9 -23.62 -7.18 23.02
CA GLY A 9 -24.02 -6.33 21.92
C GLY A 9 -22.82 -6.38 20.99
N ALA A 10 -22.75 -7.43 20.17
CA ALA A 10 -22.07 -7.32 18.89
C ALA A 10 -22.90 -6.31 18.08
N SER A 11 -22.79 -5.03 18.46
CA SER A 11 -23.33 -3.91 17.71
C SER A 11 -22.78 -4.10 16.31
N SER A 12 -23.67 -4.40 15.37
CA SER A 12 -23.32 -4.40 13.95
C SER A 12 -22.52 -3.14 13.71
N LEU A 13 -21.33 -3.28 13.11
CA LEU A 13 -20.51 -2.12 12.76
C LEU A 13 -21.44 -1.07 12.13
N PRO A 14 -21.38 0.19 12.60
CA PRO A 14 -22.22 1.22 12.02
C PRO A 14 -21.94 1.24 10.52
N SER A 15 -23.01 1.25 9.71
CA SER A 15 -22.92 1.16 8.25
C SER A 15 -21.89 2.15 7.68
N SER A 16 -21.76 3.32 8.30
CA SER A 16 -20.75 4.34 7.99
C SER A 16 -19.30 3.84 8.00
N THR A 17 -18.88 3.01 8.95
CA THR A 17 -17.50 2.50 9.00
C THR A 17 -17.18 1.61 7.80
N VAL A 18 -18.16 0.84 7.33
CA VAL A 18 -18.02 0.00 6.14
C VAL A 18 -17.83 0.87 4.90
N TRP A 19 -18.59 1.95 4.79
CA TRP A 19 -18.43 2.91 3.69
C TRP A 19 -17.05 3.57 3.68
N PHE A 20 -16.50 3.96 4.83
CA PHE A 20 -15.15 4.54 4.89
C PHE A 20 -14.06 3.56 4.46
N ILE A 21 -14.15 2.28 4.89
CA ILE A 21 -13.19 1.24 4.51
C ILE A 21 -13.30 0.92 3.02
N LEU A 22 -14.53 0.74 2.51
CA LEU A 22 -14.80 0.49 1.11
C LEU A 22 -14.28 1.64 0.24
N LEU A 23 -14.51 2.89 0.66
CA LEU A 23 -14.02 4.09 -0.02
C LEU A 23 -12.48 4.13 -0.04
N ALA A 24 -11.81 3.85 1.08
CA ALA A 24 -10.36 3.82 1.14
C ALA A 24 -9.77 2.75 0.21
N LEU A 25 -10.39 1.56 0.14
CA LEU A 25 -10.00 0.49 -0.80
C LEU A 25 -10.27 0.86 -2.26
N LEU A 26 -11.43 1.48 -2.52
CA LEU A 26 -11.84 1.95 -3.84
C LEU A 26 -10.98 3.10 -4.35
N ILE A 27 -10.30 3.84 -3.48
CA ILE A 27 -9.30 4.86 -3.84
C ILE A 27 -7.89 4.24 -3.97
N ALA A 28 -7.49 3.36 -3.05
CA ALA A 28 -6.15 2.75 -3.09
C ALA A 28 -5.92 1.90 -4.35
N PHE A 29 -6.94 1.16 -4.79
CA PHE A 29 -6.88 0.32 -5.99
C PHE A 29 -6.60 1.11 -7.29
N PRO A 30 -7.38 2.14 -7.67
CA PRO A 30 -7.11 2.91 -8.88
C PRO A 30 -5.82 3.72 -8.78
N ILE A 31 -5.41 4.18 -7.58
CA ILE A 31 -4.11 4.85 -7.41
C ILE A 31 -2.96 3.88 -7.71
N SER A 32 -3.09 2.61 -7.28
CA SER A 32 -2.10 1.57 -7.60
C SER A 32 -2.04 1.28 -9.11
N ILE A 33 -3.20 1.16 -9.77
CA ILE A 33 -3.25 1.01 -11.23
C ILE A 33 -2.63 2.22 -11.93
N LEU A 34 -2.94 3.42 -11.46
CA LEU A 34 -2.39 4.65 -12.01
C LEU A 34 -0.87 4.67 -11.87
N ALA A 35 -0.33 4.33 -10.69
CA ALA A 35 1.10 4.18 -10.49
C ALA A 35 1.72 3.20 -11.50
N PHE A 36 1.13 2.01 -11.66
CA PHE A 36 1.58 1.02 -12.64
C PHE A 36 1.57 1.58 -14.08
N VAL A 37 0.46 2.18 -14.52
CA VAL A 37 0.30 2.71 -15.88
C VAL A 37 1.30 3.84 -16.16
N LEU A 38 1.47 4.79 -15.23
CA LEU A 38 2.45 5.88 -15.37
C LEU A 38 3.87 5.33 -15.54
N GLN A 39 4.23 4.29 -14.76
CA GLN A 39 5.53 3.64 -14.88
C GLN A 39 5.69 2.90 -16.21
N MET A 40 4.64 2.25 -16.71
CA MET A 40 4.69 1.54 -18.00
C MET A 40 4.81 2.52 -19.17
N ILE A 41 4.05 3.62 -19.16
CA ILE A 41 4.10 4.66 -20.20
C ILE A 41 5.50 5.29 -20.24
N ALA A 42 6.05 5.71 -19.10
CA ALA A 42 7.37 6.31 -19.08
C ALA A 42 8.48 5.34 -19.55
N SER A 43 8.37 4.03 -19.23
CA SER A 43 9.27 3.00 -19.78
C SER A 43 9.12 2.85 -21.29
N SER A 44 7.87 2.83 -21.78
CA SER A 44 7.58 2.65 -23.20
C SER A 44 8.10 3.82 -24.03
N ILE A 45 7.92 5.06 -23.55
CA ILE A 45 8.42 6.26 -24.22
C ILE A 45 9.93 6.20 -24.35
N LEU A 46 10.66 5.93 -23.25
CA LEU A 46 12.11 5.88 -23.32
C LEU A 46 12.59 4.78 -24.27
N ARG A 47 12.01 3.57 -24.19
CA ARG A 47 12.37 2.45 -25.07
C ARG A 47 12.08 2.71 -26.54
N ALA A 48 11.02 3.44 -26.86
CA ALA A 48 10.68 3.77 -28.24
C ALA A 48 11.72 4.70 -28.90
N HIS A 49 12.47 5.46 -28.10
CA HIS A 49 13.47 6.42 -28.57
C HIS A 49 14.91 6.01 -28.26
N THR A 50 15.14 4.81 -27.73
CA THR A 50 16.48 4.24 -27.51
C THR A 50 16.62 2.94 -28.29
N SER A 51 17.52 2.88 -29.27
CA SER A 51 17.83 1.64 -30.00
C SER A 51 19.01 0.94 -29.33
N ASP A 52 18.85 -0.29 -28.88
CA ASP A 52 19.90 -1.09 -28.21
C ASP A 52 20.59 -0.36 -27.03
N SER A 53 19.83 0.44 -26.29
CA SER A 53 20.33 1.31 -25.19
C SER A 53 21.20 2.49 -25.64
N MET A 54 21.30 2.76 -26.94
CA MET A 54 21.93 3.97 -27.46
C MET A 54 20.89 5.08 -27.68
N LEU A 55 21.28 6.29 -27.31
CA LEU A 55 20.56 7.52 -27.66
C LEU A 55 21.41 8.30 -28.64
N LEU A 56 20.81 8.70 -29.77
CA LEU A 56 21.43 9.59 -30.73
C LEU A 56 21.34 11.03 -30.20
N LEU A 57 22.47 11.72 -30.19
CA LEU A 57 22.56 13.11 -29.75
C LEU A 57 22.39 14.08 -30.91
N PRO A 58 22.00 15.35 -30.62
CA PRO A 58 21.93 16.37 -31.66
C PRO A 58 23.32 16.62 -32.26
N SER A 59 23.36 17.10 -33.50
CA SER A 59 24.59 17.28 -34.28
C SER A 59 25.61 18.23 -33.64
N ASP A 60 25.18 19.06 -32.69
CA ASP A 60 26.02 20.03 -31.97
C ASP A 60 26.68 19.43 -30.72
N ALA A 61 26.41 18.15 -30.38
CA ALA A 61 27.05 17.45 -29.27
C ALA A 61 28.48 16.99 -29.60
N THR A 62 29.33 16.85 -28.58
CA THR A 62 30.73 16.38 -28.74
C THR A 62 30.81 14.95 -29.29
N HIS A 63 29.76 14.16 -29.04
CA HIS A 63 29.62 12.77 -29.48
C HIS A 63 28.28 12.57 -30.17
N SER A 64 28.23 11.72 -31.20
CA SER A 64 27.02 11.40 -31.97
C SER A 64 26.02 10.52 -31.21
N SER A 65 26.49 9.77 -30.20
CA SER A 65 25.72 8.79 -29.45
C SER A 65 26.23 8.64 -28.02
N THR A 66 25.33 8.30 -27.11
CA THR A 66 25.64 7.93 -25.72
C THR A 66 24.92 6.66 -25.33
N ASN A 67 25.55 5.87 -24.46
CA ASN A 67 24.91 4.70 -23.86
C ASN A 67 24.00 5.11 -22.69
N VAL A 68 22.75 4.67 -22.74
CA VAL A 68 21.71 4.92 -21.75
C VAL A 68 21.56 3.69 -20.87
N LEU A 69 22.36 3.62 -19.80
CA LEU A 69 22.16 2.61 -18.75
C LEU A 69 21.04 3.04 -17.80
N ILE A 70 19.94 2.29 -17.82
CA ILE A 70 18.77 2.57 -16.99
C ILE A 70 18.84 1.72 -15.71
N ASN A 71 18.88 2.39 -14.56
CA ASN A 71 18.65 1.73 -13.28
C ASN A 71 17.17 1.32 -13.19
N GLY A 72 16.90 0.03 -13.40
CA GLY A 72 15.56 -0.55 -13.34
C GLY A 72 14.99 -0.72 -11.93
N LEU A 73 15.80 -0.58 -10.88
CA LEU A 73 15.42 -0.83 -9.49
C LEU A 73 14.18 -0.03 -9.04
N PRO A 74 14.13 1.32 -9.16
CA PRO A 74 12.96 2.08 -8.73
C PRO A 74 11.70 1.70 -9.53
N THR A 75 11.82 1.53 -10.85
CA THR A 75 10.69 1.16 -11.72
C THR A 75 10.12 -0.20 -11.35
N ASN A 76 10.98 -1.21 -11.23
CA ASN A 76 10.57 -2.58 -10.87
C ASN A 76 9.97 -2.62 -9.47
N PHE A 77 10.51 -1.82 -8.54
CA PHE A 77 10.00 -1.79 -7.18
C PHE A 77 8.63 -1.12 -7.08
N VAL A 78 8.38 -0.05 -7.85
CA VAL A 78 7.04 0.57 -7.93
C VAL A 78 6.04 -0.39 -8.57
N ILE A 79 6.40 -1.07 -9.66
CA ILE A 79 5.54 -2.05 -10.33
C ILE A 79 5.18 -3.19 -9.37
N GLY A 80 6.18 -3.78 -8.72
CA GLY A 80 5.97 -4.86 -7.75
C GLY A 80 5.12 -4.41 -6.56
N THR A 81 5.38 -3.20 -6.03
CA THR A 81 4.58 -2.61 -4.94
C THR A 81 3.14 -2.37 -5.36
N SER A 82 2.89 -1.93 -6.60
CA SER A 82 1.54 -1.67 -7.10
C SER A 82 0.73 -2.97 -7.16
N ILE A 83 1.31 -4.04 -7.72
CA ILE A 83 0.68 -5.36 -7.80
C ILE A 83 0.41 -5.92 -6.39
N ALA A 84 1.40 -5.90 -5.51
CA ALA A 84 1.26 -6.37 -4.14
C ALA A 84 0.21 -5.59 -3.35
N THR A 85 0.15 -4.26 -3.53
CA THR A 85 -0.85 -3.40 -2.88
C THR A 85 -2.26 -3.73 -3.34
N ALA A 86 -2.46 -4.01 -4.64
CA ALA A 86 -3.76 -4.44 -5.15
C ALA A 86 -4.21 -5.78 -4.54
N ILE A 87 -3.28 -6.73 -4.40
CA ILE A 87 -3.54 -8.02 -3.75
C ILE A 87 -3.89 -7.81 -2.27
N PHE A 88 -3.11 -7.03 -1.53
CA PHE A 88 -3.36 -6.74 -0.11
C PHE A 88 -4.68 -6.00 0.10
N ALA A 89 -5.05 -5.08 -0.79
CA ALA A 89 -6.35 -4.41 -0.74
C ALA A 89 -7.51 -5.41 -0.90
N ALA A 90 -7.41 -6.35 -1.84
CA ALA A 90 -8.41 -7.41 -2.02
C ALA A 90 -8.50 -8.33 -0.78
N PHE A 91 -7.37 -8.77 -0.23
CA PHE A 91 -7.34 -9.56 1.00
C PHE A 91 -7.92 -8.81 2.20
N ALA A 92 -7.61 -7.52 2.36
CA ALA A 92 -8.19 -6.68 3.40
C ALA A 92 -9.71 -6.59 3.23
N ALA A 93 -10.21 -6.37 2.01
CA ALA A 93 -11.63 -6.33 1.71
C ALA A 93 -12.35 -7.64 2.11
N LEU A 94 -11.76 -8.79 1.76
CA LEU A 94 -12.27 -10.11 2.14
C LEU A 94 -12.26 -10.30 3.66
N ALA A 95 -11.17 -9.93 4.33
CA ALA A 95 -11.09 -10.02 5.78
C ALA A 95 -12.12 -9.13 6.47
N PHE A 96 -12.36 -7.92 5.96
CA PHE A 96 -13.41 -7.03 6.45
C PHE A 96 -14.81 -7.61 6.23
N TRP A 97 -15.04 -8.21 5.07
CA TRP A 97 -16.30 -8.88 4.74
C TRP A 97 -16.57 -10.05 5.69
N GLU A 98 -15.58 -10.93 5.89
CA GLU A 98 -15.70 -12.08 6.80
C GLU A 98 -15.88 -11.64 8.25
N LEU A 99 -15.19 -10.59 8.69
CA LEU A 99 -15.42 -10.01 10.01
C LEU A 99 -16.84 -9.45 10.15
N ARG A 100 -17.50 -8.98 9.08
CA ARG A 100 -18.88 -8.48 9.14
C ARG A 100 -19.88 -9.61 9.37
N THR A 101 -19.65 -10.79 8.81
CA THR A 101 -20.57 -11.92 8.91
C THR A 101 -20.70 -12.37 10.37
N LYS A 102 -21.90 -12.24 10.92
CA LYS A 102 -22.20 -12.71 12.29
C LYS A 102 -22.30 -14.22 12.25
N TYR A 103 -21.34 -14.92 12.84
CA TYR A 103 -21.48 -16.34 13.14
C TYR A 103 -21.82 -16.50 14.63
N PHE A 104 -22.85 -17.30 14.93
CA PHE A 104 -23.21 -17.66 16.31
C PHE A 104 -22.48 -18.97 16.67
N GLY A 105 -21.65 -18.95 17.73
CA GLY A 105 -21.03 -20.15 18.32
C GLY A 105 -19.50 -20.09 18.52
N PRO A 106 -18.89 -21.01 19.28
CA PRO A 106 -17.47 -20.97 19.66
C PRO A 106 -16.49 -21.13 18.48
N LYS A 107 -16.87 -21.85 17.41
CA LYS A 107 -16.09 -21.89 16.16
C LYS A 107 -16.02 -20.52 15.47
N SER A 108 -16.99 -19.64 15.71
CA SER A 108 -16.99 -18.25 15.21
C SER A 108 -15.87 -17.41 15.82
N GLU A 109 -15.57 -17.59 17.10
CA GLU A 109 -14.62 -16.70 17.78
C GLU A 109 -13.20 -16.92 17.27
N ARG A 110 -12.80 -18.18 17.08
CA ARG A 110 -11.49 -18.51 16.51
C ARG A 110 -11.34 -17.96 15.09
N ASN A 111 -12.40 -18.06 14.27
CA ASN A 111 -12.40 -17.52 12.91
C ASN A 111 -12.31 -15.99 12.91
N ALA A 112 -13.08 -15.31 13.77
CA ALA A 112 -13.03 -13.85 13.91
C ALA A 112 -11.65 -13.37 14.37
N ARG A 113 -10.98 -14.10 15.28
CA ARG A 113 -9.60 -13.81 15.70
C ARG A 113 -8.62 -13.96 14.56
N PHE A 114 -8.73 -15.06 13.80
CA PHE A 114 -7.88 -15.30 12.64
C PHE A 114 -8.00 -14.17 11.62
N TRP A 115 -9.23 -13.80 11.24
CA TRP A 115 -9.47 -12.72 10.28
C TRP A 115 -9.04 -11.34 10.80
N ALA A 116 -9.18 -11.08 12.11
CA ALA A 116 -8.68 -9.85 12.71
C ALA A 116 -7.14 -9.77 12.62
N TRP A 117 -6.43 -10.84 12.97
CA TRP A 117 -4.97 -10.91 12.84
C TRP A 117 -4.51 -10.83 11.39
N ALA A 118 -5.19 -11.54 10.48
CA ALA A 118 -4.89 -11.49 9.05
C ALA A 118 -5.04 -10.06 8.52
N ASN A 119 -6.10 -9.35 8.90
CA ASN A 119 -6.33 -7.98 8.45
C ASN A 119 -5.26 -7.00 9.00
N ILE A 120 -4.86 -7.14 10.27
CA ILE A 120 -3.75 -6.35 10.84
C ILE A 120 -2.46 -6.62 10.07
N ALA A 121 -2.12 -7.89 9.87
CA ALA A 121 -0.90 -8.29 9.18
C ALA A 121 -0.86 -7.76 7.75
N VAL A 122 -1.94 -7.91 6.98
CA VAL A 122 -2.05 -7.45 5.59
C VAL A 122 -1.98 -5.92 5.50
N THR A 123 -2.73 -5.19 6.34
CA THR A 123 -2.72 -3.72 6.29
C THR A 123 -1.38 -3.13 6.73
N LEU A 124 -0.73 -3.70 7.75
CA LEU A 124 0.62 -3.29 8.17
C LEU A 124 1.69 -3.65 7.13
N ALA A 125 1.61 -4.84 6.53
CA ALA A 125 2.54 -5.23 5.46
C ALA A 125 2.41 -4.30 4.25
N ASN A 126 1.18 -3.95 3.88
CA ASN A 126 0.91 -3.00 2.80
C ASN A 126 1.47 -1.60 3.10
N LEU A 127 1.24 -1.09 4.32
CA LEU A 127 1.82 0.19 4.75
C LEU A 127 3.35 0.14 4.73
N GLY A 128 3.95 -0.90 5.30
CA GLY A 128 5.40 -1.08 5.30
C GLY A 128 5.99 -1.13 3.90
N LEU A 129 5.38 -1.89 2.99
CA LEU A 129 5.81 -2.00 1.60
C LEU A 129 5.71 -0.67 0.85
N THR A 130 4.58 0.04 0.97
CA THR A 130 4.37 1.33 0.29
C THR A 130 5.29 2.43 0.82
N VAL A 131 5.54 2.47 2.14
CA VAL A 131 6.52 3.37 2.75
C VAL A 131 7.94 3.04 2.30
N ALA A 132 8.34 1.76 2.34
CA ALA A 132 9.65 1.33 1.88
C ALA A 132 9.88 1.65 0.41
N CYS A 133 8.89 1.40 -0.45
CA CYS A 133 8.91 1.76 -1.86
C CYS A 133 9.13 3.26 -2.06
N THR A 134 8.32 4.08 -1.37
CA THR A 134 8.43 5.55 -1.45
C THR A 134 9.81 6.02 -1.03
N ILE A 135 10.33 5.54 0.11
CA ILE A 135 11.65 5.92 0.61
C ILE A 135 12.74 5.54 -0.40
N VAL A 136 12.75 4.29 -0.88
CA VAL A 136 13.76 3.82 -1.84
C VAL A 136 13.73 4.64 -3.12
N VAL A 137 12.55 4.86 -3.71
CA VAL A 137 12.42 5.63 -4.96
C VAL A 137 12.93 7.06 -4.79
N PHE A 138 12.54 7.75 -3.70
CA PHE A 138 12.99 9.12 -3.45
C PHE A 138 14.49 9.20 -3.11
N LEU A 139 15.04 8.23 -2.38
CA LEU A 139 16.47 8.19 -2.07
C LEU A 139 17.33 7.92 -3.30
N VAL A 140 16.94 6.97 -4.14
CA VAL A 140 17.62 6.68 -5.40
C VAL A 140 17.55 7.90 -6.31
N GLN A 141 16.36 8.52 -6.45
CA GLN A 141 16.21 9.75 -7.24
C GLN A 141 17.05 10.91 -6.71
N LYS A 142 17.12 11.10 -5.39
CA LYS A 142 17.97 12.15 -4.77
C LYS A 142 19.46 11.87 -4.94
N LYS A 143 19.88 10.61 -4.95
CA LYS A 143 21.27 10.23 -5.22
C LYS A 143 21.64 10.56 -6.67
N ASP A 144 20.75 10.29 -7.61
CA ASP A 144 20.99 10.57 -9.02
C ASP A 144 20.92 12.07 -9.32
N ALA A 145 19.94 12.80 -8.78
CA ALA A 145 19.81 14.24 -8.99
C ALA A 145 21.03 15.07 -8.52
N ARG A 146 21.83 14.55 -7.57
CA ARG A 146 23.05 15.23 -7.08
C ARG A 146 24.22 15.17 -8.06
N LYS A 147 24.22 14.19 -8.95
CA LYS A 147 25.28 14.06 -9.96
C LYS A 147 24.80 14.78 -11.22
N TRP A 148 25.43 15.90 -11.55
CA TRP A 148 25.15 16.62 -12.78
C TRP A 148 25.25 15.67 -14.00
N LEU A 149 24.39 15.87 -14.98
CA LEU A 149 24.33 15.06 -16.20
C LEU A 149 24.27 16.05 -17.36
N ASP A 150 25.34 16.13 -18.12
CA ASP A 150 25.42 16.94 -19.33
C ASP A 150 25.58 16.04 -20.53
N LEU A 151 24.52 16.02 -21.34
CA LEU A 151 24.42 15.20 -22.54
C LEU A 151 25.39 15.68 -23.62
N HIS A 152 25.80 16.96 -23.66
CA HIS A 152 26.70 17.45 -24.72
C HIS A 152 28.12 16.90 -24.62
N VAL A 153 28.52 16.42 -23.43
CA VAL A 153 29.88 15.95 -23.13
C VAL A 153 29.93 14.43 -22.96
N LEU A 154 28.77 13.78 -22.82
CA LEU A 154 28.67 12.33 -22.63
C LEU A 154 29.12 11.58 -23.89
N GLY A 155 30.15 10.75 -23.73
CA GLY A 155 30.63 9.86 -24.78
C GLY A 155 30.07 8.46 -24.67
N GLU A 156 30.27 7.66 -25.72
CA GLU A 156 29.82 6.26 -25.78
C GLU A 156 30.47 5.39 -24.68
N SER A 157 31.65 5.76 -24.20
CA SER A 157 32.37 5.10 -23.10
C SER A 157 31.88 5.45 -21.70
N ASP A 158 31.03 6.47 -21.56
CA ASP A 158 30.54 6.93 -20.27
C ASP A 158 29.34 6.08 -19.81
N GLU A 159 29.63 4.96 -19.14
CA GLU A 159 28.60 4.08 -18.57
C GLU A 159 27.98 4.68 -17.30
N LEU A 160 27.09 5.66 -17.47
CA LEU A 160 26.39 6.31 -16.37
C LEU A 160 25.02 5.66 -16.12
N GLU A 161 24.98 4.75 -15.16
CA GLU A 161 23.71 4.18 -14.70
C GLU A 161 22.87 5.21 -13.93
N ARG A 162 21.70 5.56 -14.47
CA ARG A 162 20.77 6.53 -13.87
C ARG A 162 19.33 6.05 -13.89
N THR A 163 18.50 6.61 -13.02
CA THR A 163 17.06 6.41 -13.08
C THR A 163 16.49 6.90 -14.41
N ARG A 164 15.41 6.25 -14.83
CA ARG A 164 14.63 6.65 -16.00
C ARG A 164 14.12 8.09 -15.93
N GLU A 165 13.69 8.55 -14.74
CA GLU A 165 13.28 9.94 -14.51
C GLU A 165 14.45 10.90 -14.82
N THR A 166 15.66 10.58 -14.35
CA THR A 166 16.85 11.41 -14.59
C THR A 166 17.20 11.50 -16.07
N TRP A 167 17.19 10.36 -16.79
CA TRP A 167 17.43 10.35 -18.23
C TRP A 167 16.40 11.19 -19.00
N LEU A 168 15.11 10.92 -18.81
CA LEU A 168 14.04 11.65 -19.52
C LEU A 168 14.06 13.15 -19.22
N CYS A 169 14.31 13.53 -17.96
CA CYS A 169 14.35 14.93 -17.58
C CYS A 169 15.64 15.63 -18.00
N ALA A 170 16.74 14.92 -18.21
CA ALA A 170 17.97 15.49 -18.78
C ALA A 170 17.82 15.74 -20.27
N ILE A 171 17.26 14.78 -21.02
CA ILE A 171 17.01 14.91 -22.48
C ILE A 171 16.09 16.09 -22.77
N LYS A 172 15.07 16.30 -21.91
CA LYS A 172 14.17 17.45 -21.99
C LYS A 172 14.90 18.81 -22.04
N ASN A 173 16.08 18.92 -21.43
CA ASN A 173 16.81 20.19 -21.32
C ASN A 173 17.93 20.33 -22.37
N VAL A 174 18.00 19.43 -23.36
CA VAL A 174 18.98 19.51 -24.44
C VAL A 174 18.35 20.19 -25.64
N ASP A 175 18.89 21.35 -26.00
CA ASP A 175 18.48 22.07 -27.20
C ASP A 175 18.77 21.21 -28.46
N GLY A 176 17.79 21.08 -29.35
CA GLY A 176 17.94 20.36 -30.62
C GLY A 176 17.58 18.87 -30.62
N MET A 177 17.17 18.28 -29.49
CA MET A 177 16.42 17.01 -29.48
C MET A 177 14.92 17.29 -29.51
N ASP A 178 14.11 16.42 -30.14
CA ASP A 178 12.64 16.51 -30.11
C ASP A 178 12.15 16.59 -28.64
N GLU A 179 11.90 17.80 -28.16
CA GLU A 179 11.73 18.07 -26.73
C GLU A 179 10.42 17.48 -26.17
N GLU A 180 9.43 17.26 -27.04
CA GLU A 180 8.06 16.98 -26.62
C GLU A 180 7.92 15.60 -25.97
N TRP A 181 8.46 14.55 -26.58
CA TRP A 181 8.36 13.19 -26.03
C TRP A 181 9.13 13.07 -24.71
N ALA A 182 10.30 13.70 -24.61
CA ALA A 182 11.13 13.69 -23.41
C ALA A 182 10.46 14.49 -22.28
N LYS A 183 9.85 15.63 -22.60
CA LYS A 183 9.05 16.42 -21.66
C LYS A 183 7.85 15.64 -21.12
N ILE A 184 7.11 14.96 -22.00
CA ILE A 184 5.97 14.12 -21.64
C ILE A 184 6.45 12.94 -20.78
N GLY A 185 7.51 12.24 -21.19
CA GLY A 185 8.09 11.12 -20.45
C GLY A 185 8.59 11.51 -19.06
N CYS A 186 9.30 12.64 -18.94
CA CYS A 186 9.76 13.21 -17.68
C CYS A 186 8.56 13.52 -16.77
N GLY A 187 7.49 14.12 -17.31
CA GLY A 187 6.25 14.38 -16.59
C GLY A 187 5.60 13.10 -16.04
N PHE A 188 5.49 12.06 -16.86
CA PHE A 188 4.95 10.77 -16.41
C PHE A 188 5.83 10.09 -15.35
N ALA A 189 7.15 10.16 -15.49
CA ALA A 189 8.08 9.60 -14.51
C ALA A 189 7.96 10.32 -13.15
N GLN A 190 7.92 11.66 -13.15
CA GLN A 190 7.71 12.46 -11.94
C GLN A 190 6.35 12.17 -11.31
N ALA A 191 5.28 12.17 -12.10
CA ALA A 191 3.94 11.85 -11.63
C ALA A 191 3.90 10.44 -10.98
N GLY A 192 4.55 9.46 -11.61
CA GLY A 192 4.67 8.10 -11.09
C GLY A 192 5.42 8.00 -9.76
N ARG A 193 6.30 8.96 -9.43
CA ARG A 193 6.93 9.06 -8.11
C ARG A 193 6.04 9.76 -7.09
N TRP A 194 5.40 10.86 -7.49
CA TRP A 194 4.56 11.66 -6.59
C TRP A 194 3.25 10.95 -6.21
N VAL A 195 2.72 10.08 -7.07
CA VAL A 195 1.52 9.26 -6.78
C VAL A 195 1.74 8.23 -5.66
N LEU A 196 2.99 7.93 -5.29
CA LEU A 196 3.30 7.06 -4.15
C LEU A 196 2.90 7.70 -2.81
N ILE A 197 2.93 9.03 -2.70
CA ILE A 197 2.56 9.74 -1.47
C ILE A 197 1.07 9.50 -1.10
N PRO A 198 0.09 9.80 -1.97
CA PRO A 198 -1.31 9.51 -1.66
C PRO A 198 -1.55 8.00 -1.44
N LEU A 199 -0.80 7.12 -2.11
CA LEU A 199 -0.88 5.67 -1.86
C LEU A 199 -0.46 5.32 -0.42
N VAL A 200 0.62 5.90 0.10
CA VAL A 200 1.05 5.74 1.50
C VAL A 200 0.00 6.28 2.46
N VAL A 201 -0.58 7.45 2.17
CA VAL A 201 -1.66 8.03 3.00
C VAL A 201 -2.87 7.10 3.05
N CYS A 202 -3.30 6.55 1.91
CA CYS A 202 -4.38 5.56 1.86
C CYS A 202 -4.06 4.31 2.68
N SER A 203 -2.84 3.76 2.54
CA SER A 203 -2.40 2.61 3.34
C SER A 203 -2.41 2.90 4.84
N PHE A 204 -2.00 4.10 5.23
CA PHE A 204 -2.02 4.52 6.63
C PHE A 204 -3.45 4.63 7.17
N LEU A 205 -4.37 5.21 6.39
CA LEU A 205 -5.79 5.29 6.75
C LEU A 205 -6.41 3.89 6.90
N LEU A 206 -6.06 2.93 6.03
CA LEU A 206 -6.52 1.54 6.14
C LEU A 206 -6.07 0.89 7.46
N VAL A 207 -4.83 1.13 7.89
CA VAL A 207 -4.32 0.66 9.18
C VAL A 207 -5.12 1.27 10.33
N LEU A 208 -5.35 2.60 10.31
CA LEU A 208 -6.14 3.26 11.35
C LEU A 208 -7.57 2.72 11.44
N LEU A 209 -8.23 2.52 10.29
CA LEU A 209 -9.58 1.96 10.23
C LEU A 209 -9.62 0.51 10.73
N CYS A 210 -8.59 -0.29 10.42
CA CYS A 210 -8.44 -1.66 10.92
C CYS A 210 -8.35 -1.67 12.45
N PHE A 211 -7.46 -0.86 13.04
CA PHE A 211 -7.32 -0.74 14.49
C PHE A 211 -8.59 -0.20 15.16
N TRP A 212 -9.24 0.79 14.56
CA TRP A 212 -10.50 1.34 15.05
C TRP A 212 -11.61 0.27 15.11
N GLN A 213 -11.73 -0.55 14.07
CA GLN A 213 -12.69 -1.64 14.01
C GLN A 213 -12.44 -2.68 15.11
N ILE A 214 -11.18 -3.06 15.34
CA ILE A 214 -10.80 -4.00 16.39
C ILE A 214 -11.13 -3.40 17.76
N HIS A 215 -10.78 -2.13 17.99
CA HIS A 215 -11.08 -1.42 19.23
C HIS A 215 -12.58 -1.44 19.55
N LYS A 216 -13.44 -1.15 18.57
CA LYS A 216 -14.90 -1.19 18.73
C LYS A 216 -15.47 -2.58 19.04
N ARG A 217 -14.77 -3.67 18.69
CA ARG A 217 -15.21 -5.06 18.90
C ARG A 217 -14.68 -5.70 20.18
N GLY A 218 -14.12 -4.91 21.09
CA GLY A 218 -13.52 -5.41 22.34
C GLY A 218 -11.99 -5.29 22.39
N GLY A 219 -11.38 -4.67 21.37
CA GLY A 219 -9.97 -4.32 21.34
C GLY A 219 -9.05 -5.55 21.37
N PHE A 220 -7.90 -5.39 22.03
CA PHE A 220 -6.91 -6.46 22.17
C PHE A 220 -7.44 -7.69 22.91
N ARG A 221 -8.49 -7.56 23.74
CA ARG A 221 -9.10 -8.72 24.42
C ARG A 221 -9.69 -9.72 23.43
N LEU A 222 -10.24 -9.23 22.31
CA LEU A 222 -10.71 -10.08 21.22
C LEU A 222 -9.54 -10.87 20.60
N LEU A 223 -8.42 -10.18 20.33
CA LEU A 223 -7.24 -10.78 19.68
C LEU A 223 -6.58 -11.88 20.52
N PHE A 224 -6.49 -11.67 21.83
CA PHE A 224 -5.86 -12.64 22.75
C PHE A 224 -6.84 -13.67 23.33
N GLY A 225 -8.14 -13.53 23.03
CA GLY A 225 -9.15 -14.42 23.58
C GLY A 225 -9.32 -14.31 25.09
N LEU A 226 -8.92 -13.18 25.68
CA LEU A 226 -9.06 -12.90 27.10
C LEU A 226 -10.50 -12.48 27.46
N GLN A 227 -11.51 -13.05 26.79
CA GLN A 227 -12.84 -13.12 27.37
C GLN A 227 -12.70 -14.05 28.56
N LYS A 228 -12.52 -13.46 29.75
CA LYS A 228 -12.83 -14.17 30.98
C LYS A 228 -14.23 -14.73 30.74
N GLU A 229 -14.35 -16.07 30.74
CA GLU A 229 -15.56 -16.69 31.24
C GLU A 229 -15.71 -16.10 32.63
N GLU A 230 -16.44 -14.98 32.75
CA GLU A 230 -17.05 -14.65 34.01
C GLU A 230 -18.03 -15.78 34.24
N LEU A 231 -17.53 -16.84 34.89
CA LEU A 231 -18.33 -17.92 35.44
C LEU A 231 -19.49 -17.18 36.09
N PRO A 232 -20.72 -17.35 35.57
CA PRO A 232 -21.81 -16.45 35.90
C PRO A 232 -21.85 -16.40 37.43
N LYS A 233 -21.80 -15.20 38.02
CA LYS A 233 -21.71 -15.06 39.49
C LYS A 233 -22.77 -15.89 40.22
N GLN A 234 -23.85 -16.26 39.53
CA GLN A 234 -24.85 -17.24 39.96
C GLN A 234 -24.32 -18.67 40.15
N GLU A 235 -23.47 -19.22 39.28
CA GLU A 235 -22.85 -20.54 39.48
C GLU A 235 -21.80 -20.51 40.60
N LEU A 236 -21.03 -19.43 40.72
CA LEU A 236 -20.09 -19.26 41.82
C LEU A 236 -20.85 -19.09 43.15
N ALA A 237 -21.93 -18.31 43.19
CA ALA A 237 -22.79 -18.13 44.36
C ALA A 237 -23.55 -19.43 44.73
N LYS A 238 -23.95 -20.22 43.74
CA LYS A 238 -24.57 -21.54 43.95
C LYS A 238 -23.55 -22.57 44.46
N LYS A 239 -22.31 -22.54 43.98
CA LYS A 239 -21.20 -23.36 44.52
C LYS A 239 -20.75 -22.91 45.92
N LEU A 240 -20.85 -21.62 46.23
CA LEU A 240 -20.48 -21.07 47.53
C LEU A 240 -21.62 -21.13 48.57
N GLY A 241 -22.77 -21.74 48.24
CA GLY A 241 -23.86 -21.97 49.20
C GLY A 241 -24.61 -20.71 49.66
N TYR A 242 -24.49 -19.59 48.94
CA TYR A 242 -25.09 -18.30 49.34
C TYR A 242 -26.56 -18.12 48.91
N LEU A 243 -27.15 -19.09 48.21
CA LEU A 243 -28.57 -19.05 47.87
C LEU A 243 -29.34 -20.03 48.77
N PRO A 244 -30.39 -19.56 49.48
CA PRO A 244 -31.22 -20.44 50.29
C PRO A 244 -31.83 -21.52 49.39
N GLN A 245 -31.68 -22.78 49.79
CA GLN A 245 -32.45 -23.86 49.19
C GLN A 245 -33.92 -23.54 49.44
N ASP A 246 -34.68 -23.30 48.37
CA ASP A 246 -36.13 -23.24 48.46
C ASP A 246 -36.61 -24.51 49.15
N GLN A 247 -37.11 -24.35 50.38
CA GLN A 247 -37.83 -25.39 51.10
C GLN A 247 -39.18 -25.62 50.41
N PRO A 248 -39.64 -26.88 50.35
CA PRO A 248 -40.78 -27.32 49.54
C PRO A 248 -42.10 -26.64 49.89
#